data_AF-A0A7J3DNZ1-F1
#
_entry.id   AF-A0A7J3DNZ1-F1
#
_cell.length_a   1.000
_cell.length_b   1.000
_cell.length_c   1.000
_cell.angle_alpha   90.00
_cell.angle_beta   90.00
_cell.angle_gamma   90.00
#
_symmetry.space_group_name_H-M   'P 1'
#
loop_
_entity.id
_entity.type
_entity.pdbx_description
1 polymer ?
#
loop_
_entity_poly.entity_id
_entity_poly.type
_entity_poly.pdbx_seq_one_letter_code
_entity_poly.pdbx_strand_id
1 'polypeptide(L)'
;AYNASEEFVSGLLRGYFDGDGNISVSKKMIRVHSNSEELIDGIKLLLTRFNIFAHKCKDKKQFYLLIPYKYAPIFLTKISSDIKENKEKLEKLAKLAKNFWRKKSHDFTDMISGFGDIFHQIAKKLKYPTRYINSFTKRQKIGRTTLYHYIKLFERLAKEKNVNISDELAILKRMFNSDVIWDEIVEISYVKPSSDYVYDISVDGLETFATFDGIITHNTMRTYHFAGAAGIKVTYGLPRLIEIFDAKKKPKTPVMTIFLKKEFNNAEDAKKVAEKIVEMKVLNLMKSISIDLTERSINLELLNKKRIKNVMEKLKKDFPNLIIKAKKEKIVITAKKELDVKELQRLKEKILDTTISGVSGIFNAIVRKEGNDWIISTFGSNLKDILMLKEIDERRTYSNDIHEVNSVLGIEAARNVIIKEASETLQQQGLDVDIRYIMLVADIMTFRGDIRPIGRYGVAGTKTSVLARAAFEETIKHLVRAGIRGEADNFKGIFENVMIGKVVPSGTGMFELIAKLRKKS
;
A
#
# COMPACT_ATOMS: atom_id res chain seq x y z
N ALA A 1 23.13 4.04 7.86
CA ALA A 1 23.35 4.79 9.12
C ALA A 1 22.46 4.30 10.27
N TYR A 2 21.18 3.93 10.05
CA TYR A 2 20.26 3.50 11.12
C TYR A 2 20.71 2.27 11.94
N ASN A 3 21.46 1.33 11.33
CA ASN A 3 21.96 0.12 12.01
C ASN A 3 23.40 0.24 12.55
N ALA A 4 24.04 1.42 12.48
CA ALA A 4 25.42 1.58 12.95
C ALA A 4 25.49 1.55 14.49
N SER A 5 26.59 1.04 15.07
CA SER A 5 26.79 1.08 16.53
C SER A 5 26.94 2.51 17.05
N GLU A 6 26.60 2.75 18.32
CA GLU A 6 26.76 4.08 18.93
C GLU A 6 28.22 4.54 18.95
N GLU A 7 29.17 3.60 19.12
CA GLU A 7 30.61 3.86 19.10
C GLU A 7 31.08 4.38 17.74
N PHE A 8 30.60 3.78 16.65
CA PHE A 8 30.94 4.22 15.30
C PHE A 8 30.40 5.61 15.01
N VAL A 9 29.15 5.90 15.39
CA VAL A 9 28.56 7.23 15.19
C VAL A 9 29.24 8.28 16.08
N SER A 10 29.60 7.92 17.31
CA SER A 10 30.37 8.79 18.21
C SER A 10 31.74 9.12 17.62
N GLY A 11 32.47 8.13 17.10
CA GLY A 11 33.76 8.32 16.43
C GLY A 11 33.67 9.20 15.19
N LEU A 12 32.64 8.99 14.35
CA LEU A 12 32.38 9.81 13.17
C LEU A 12 32.10 11.27 13.53
N LEU A 13 31.21 11.50 14.52
CA LEU A 13 30.91 12.84 15.01
C LEU A 13 32.15 13.49 15.62
N ARG A 14 32.91 12.75 16.43
CA ARG A 14 34.16 13.26 17.03
C ARG A 14 35.13 13.73 15.96
N GLY A 15 35.42 12.90 14.97
CA GLY A 15 36.32 13.26 13.87
C GLY A 15 35.86 14.49 13.09
N TYR A 16 34.54 14.60 12.83
CA TYR A 16 33.99 15.75 12.13
C TYR A 16 34.04 17.05 12.95
N PHE A 17 33.72 17.00 14.24
CA PHE A 17 33.79 18.16 15.14
C PHE A 17 35.22 18.56 15.49
N ASP A 18 36.18 17.64 15.47
CA ASP A 18 37.59 17.97 15.64
C ASP A 18 38.21 18.57 14.38
N GLY A 19 37.72 18.19 13.19
CA GLY A 19 38.14 18.79 11.91
C GLY A 19 37.56 20.17 11.66
N ASP A 20 36.23 20.27 11.57
CA ASP A 20 35.52 21.49 11.12
C ASP A 20 34.77 22.22 12.25
N GLY A 21 34.86 21.72 13.49
CA GLY A 21 34.14 22.27 14.64
C GLY A 21 34.87 23.42 15.33
N ASN A 22 34.08 24.33 15.91
CA ASN A 22 34.56 25.46 16.69
C ASN A 22 33.79 25.56 18.02
N ILE A 23 34.53 25.47 19.13
CA ILE A 23 34.00 25.50 20.49
C ILE A 23 34.33 26.85 21.13
N SER A 24 33.31 27.68 21.36
CA SER A 24 33.50 29.03 21.90
C SER A 24 32.94 29.16 23.32
N VAL A 25 33.83 29.36 24.30
CA VAL A 25 33.46 29.57 25.71
C VAL A 25 32.79 30.94 25.92
N SER A 26 33.27 31.98 25.23
CA SER A 26 32.71 33.35 25.32
C SER A 26 31.30 33.44 24.74
N LYS A 27 31.06 32.79 23.59
CA LYS A 27 29.75 32.77 22.92
C LYS A 27 28.83 31.65 23.43
N LYS A 28 29.30 30.79 24.35
CA LYS A 28 28.54 29.68 24.96
C LYS A 28 27.85 28.76 23.93
N MET A 29 28.60 28.34 22.90
CA MET A 29 28.06 27.50 21.83
C MET A 29 29.15 26.62 21.22
N ILE A 30 28.74 25.46 20.71
CA ILE A 30 29.54 24.57 19.87
C ILE A 30 29.00 24.73 18.44
N ARG A 31 29.89 24.94 17.47
CA ARG A 31 29.52 25.14 16.06
C ARG A 31 30.26 24.20 15.15
N VAL A 32 29.67 23.88 14.01
CA VAL A 32 30.36 23.20 12.91
C VAL A 32 29.83 23.73 11.59
N HIS A 33 30.68 23.82 10.57
CA HIS A 33 30.39 24.46 9.29
C HIS A 33 30.50 23.45 8.14
N SER A 34 29.68 23.60 7.11
CA SER A 34 29.82 22.88 5.84
C SER A 34 29.24 23.66 4.67
N ASN A 35 29.73 23.37 3.47
CA ASN A 35 29.14 23.86 2.22
C ASN A 35 27.96 22.99 1.75
N SER A 36 27.86 21.74 2.23
CA SER A 36 26.78 20.81 1.87
C SER A 36 25.64 20.87 2.87
N GLU A 37 24.43 21.11 2.36
CA GLU A 37 23.21 21.09 3.18
C GLU A 37 22.87 19.68 3.66
N GLU A 38 22.97 18.69 2.77
CA GLU A 38 22.69 17.28 3.06
C GLU A 38 23.59 16.72 4.16
N LEU A 39 24.88 17.08 4.13
CA LEU A 39 25.83 16.65 5.16
C LEU A 39 25.46 17.22 6.54
N ILE A 40 25.12 18.50 6.60
CA ILE A 40 24.73 19.19 7.83
C ILE A 40 23.43 18.63 8.40
N ASP A 41 22.45 18.34 7.54
CA ASP A 41 21.21 17.70 7.97
C ASP A 41 21.44 16.26 8.45
N GLY A 42 22.33 15.51 7.79
CA GLY A 42 22.76 14.19 8.25
C GLY A 42 23.43 14.23 9.62
N ILE A 43 24.33 15.18 9.86
CA ILE A 43 25.02 15.33 11.15
C ILE A 43 24.05 15.77 12.25
N LYS A 44 23.12 16.67 11.93
CA LYS A 44 22.05 17.06 12.86
C LYS A 44 21.22 15.84 13.28
N LEU A 45 20.89 14.95 12.34
CA LEU A 45 20.16 13.71 12.63
C LEU A 45 21.01 12.77 13.51
N LEU A 46 22.30 12.62 13.26
CA LEU A 46 23.18 11.78 14.08
C LEU A 46 23.33 12.30 15.51
N LEU A 47 23.37 13.63 15.70
CA LEU A 47 23.38 14.25 17.04
C LEU A 47 22.11 13.93 17.84
N THR A 48 20.94 13.84 17.20
CA THR A 48 19.69 13.50 17.90
C THR A 48 19.71 12.10 18.52
N ARG A 49 20.52 11.17 18.02
CA ARG A 49 20.71 9.84 18.62
C ARG A 49 21.30 9.90 20.04
N PHE A 50 22.06 10.95 20.34
CA PHE A 50 22.64 11.19 21.65
C PHE A 50 21.83 12.22 22.46
N ASN A 51 20.59 12.52 22.07
CA ASN A 51 19.75 13.58 22.65
C ASN A 51 20.39 14.98 22.61
N ILE A 52 21.22 15.24 21.60
CA ILE A 52 21.84 16.55 21.36
C ILE A 52 21.10 17.22 20.20
N PHE A 53 20.50 18.38 20.47
CA PHE A 53 19.75 19.13 19.46
C PHE A 53 20.55 20.35 19.01
N ALA A 54 20.60 20.55 17.69
CA ALA A 54 21.33 21.63 17.04
C ALA A 54 20.38 22.48 16.17
N HIS A 55 20.61 23.79 16.16
CA HIS A 55 19.91 24.71 15.26
C HIS A 55 20.71 24.86 13.96
N LYS A 56 20.09 24.59 12.81
CA LYS A 56 20.69 24.83 11.49
C LYS A 56 20.55 26.29 11.12
N CYS A 57 21.65 26.93 10.75
CA CYS A 57 21.70 28.31 10.27
C CYS A 57 22.38 28.36 8.91
N LYS A 58 22.02 29.36 8.11
CA LYS A 58 22.64 29.64 6.82
C LYS A 58 23.38 30.97 6.91
N ASP A 59 24.65 30.97 6.52
CA ASP A 59 25.45 32.19 6.35
C ASP A 59 26.00 32.23 4.92
N LYS A 60 25.44 33.11 4.08
CA LYS A 60 25.74 33.22 2.65
C LYS A 60 25.63 31.86 1.92
N LYS A 61 26.77 31.26 1.58
CA LYS A 61 26.90 29.98 0.85
C LYS A 61 27.23 28.79 1.77
N GLN A 62 27.35 29.00 3.08
CA GLN A 62 27.69 27.96 4.05
C GLN A 62 26.54 27.71 5.02
N PHE A 63 26.43 26.45 5.44
CA PHE A 63 25.52 26.02 6.48
C PHE A 63 26.32 25.74 7.74
N TYR A 64 25.77 26.10 8.89
CA TYR A 64 26.39 25.76 10.16
C TYR A 64 25.36 25.27 11.17
N LEU A 65 25.77 24.34 12.01
CA LEU A 65 25.00 23.89 13.15
C LEU A 65 25.45 24.66 14.39
N LEU A 66 24.49 25.13 15.17
CA LEU A 66 24.71 25.74 16.46
C LEU A 66 24.13 24.83 17.53
N ILE A 67 25.01 24.24 18.35
CA ILE A 67 24.64 23.45 19.52
C ILE A 67 24.74 24.35 20.76
N PRO A 68 23.64 24.57 21.49
CA PRO A 68 23.67 25.33 22.73
C PRO A 68 24.52 24.63 23.80
N TYR A 69 25.23 25.41 24.63
CA TYR A 69 26.10 24.87 25.68
C TYR A 69 25.41 23.98 26.72
N LYS A 70 24.06 23.97 26.79
CA LYS A 70 23.31 23.07 27.68
C LYS A 70 23.58 21.59 27.38
N TYR A 71 23.90 21.26 26.12
CA TYR A 71 24.25 19.91 25.71
C TYR A 71 25.75 19.59 25.86
N ALA A 72 26.58 20.55 26.27
CA ALA A 72 28.02 20.34 26.43
C ALA A 72 28.40 19.19 27.40
N PRO A 73 27.69 18.94 28.52
CA PRO A 73 27.96 17.77 29.37
C PRO A 73 27.72 16.44 28.65
N ILE A 74 26.63 16.34 27.88
CA ILE A 74 26.28 15.13 27.11
C ILE A 74 27.25 14.95 25.94
N PHE A 75 27.61 16.05 25.28
CA PHE A 75 28.60 16.07 24.21
C PHE A 75 29.96 15.56 24.71
N LEU A 76 30.39 15.99 25.90
CA LEU A 76 31.65 15.56 26.51
C LEU A 76 31.65 14.06 26.88
N THR A 77 30.54 13.54 27.39
CA THR A 77 30.46 12.13 27.82
C THR A 77 30.28 11.15 26.65
N LYS A 78 29.51 11.53 25.62
CA LYS A 78 29.13 10.63 24.53
C LYS A 78 30.01 10.77 23.29
N ILE A 79 30.45 11.98 22.94
CA ILE A 79 31.23 12.24 21.73
C ILE A 79 32.68 12.51 22.10
N SER A 80 32.95 13.39 23.07
CA SER A 80 34.30 13.86 23.45
C SER A 80 35.05 14.51 22.26
N SER A 81 36.28 14.97 22.49
CA SER A 81 37.20 15.53 21.49
C SER A 81 38.60 14.99 21.78
N ASP A 82 39.37 14.65 20.74
CA ASP A 82 40.75 14.16 20.86
C ASP A 82 41.76 15.33 20.92
N ILE A 83 41.33 16.53 20.51
CA ILE A 83 42.12 17.76 20.61
C ILE A 83 42.08 18.30 22.05
N LYS A 84 43.24 18.34 22.71
CA LYS A 84 43.38 18.79 24.12
C LYS A 84 42.76 20.16 24.39
N GLU A 85 42.95 21.13 23.49
CA GLU A 85 42.42 22.49 23.63
C GLU A 85 40.88 22.54 23.56
N ASN A 86 40.28 21.77 22.65
CA ASN A 86 38.82 21.68 22.50
C ASN A 86 38.18 20.97 23.70
N LYS A 87 38.86 19.95 24.24
CA LYS A 87 38.44 19.24 25.45
C LYS A 87 38.40 20.16 26.68
N GLU A 88 39.43 20.98 26.89
CA GLU A 88 39.43 21.97 27.99
C GLU A 88 38.32 23.03 27.84
N LYS A 89 38.05 23.48 26.61
CA LYS A 89 36.94 24.40 26.32
C LYS A 89 35.58 23.75 26.59
N LEU A 90 35.40 22.47 26.25
CA LEU A 90 34.19 21.70 26.54
C LEU A 90 33.98 21.51 28.04
N GLU A 91 35.03 21.21 28.81
CA GLU A 91 34.93 21.07 30.27
C GLU A 91 34.52 22.39 30.93
N LYS A 92 35.06 23.52 30.47
CA LYS A 92 34.64 24.86 30.91
C LYS A 92 33.16 25.12 30.57
N LEU A 93 32.71 24.76 29.37
CA LEU A 93 31.30 24.86 28.97
C LEU A 93 30.38 23.95 29.80
N ALA A 94 30.80 22.72 30.09
CA ALA A 94 30.04 21.76 30.90
C ALA A 94 29.86 22.25 32.35
N LYS A 95 30.90 22.87 32.95
CA LYS A 95 30.79 23.53 34.26
C LYS A 95 29.79 24.69 34.23
N LEU A 96 29.77 25.49 33.15
CA LEU A 96 28.80 26.57 32.97
C LEU A 96 27.37 26.07 32.74
N ALA A 97 27.21 24.92 32.08
CA ALA A 97 25.91 24.30 31.82
C ALA A 97 25.18 23.86 33.10
N LYS A 98 25.91 23.52 34.19
CA LYS A 98 25.29 23.20 35.49
C LYS A 98 24.46 24.35 36.06
N ASN A 99 24.78 25.59 35.72
CA ASN A 99 24.06 26.80 36.15
C ASN A 99 23.07 27.34 35.09
N PHE A 100 22.70 26.53 34.10
CA PHE A 100 21.89 26.94 32.95
C PHE A 100 20.58 27.63 33.33
N TRP A 101 19.84 27.10 34.31
CA TRP A 101 18.54 27.61 34.74
C TRP A 101 18.60 28.87 35.63
N ARG A 102 19.79 29.26 36.11
CA ARG A 102 19.97 30.39 37.05
C ARG A 102 20.43 31.69 36.37
N LYS A 103 20.92 31.63 35.14
CA LYS A 103 21.39 32.80 34.38
C LYS A 103 20.49 33.05 33.17
N LYS A 104 20.40 34.33 32.75
CA LYS A 104 19.74 34.73 31.51
C LYS A 104 20.49 34.14 30.31
N SER A 105 20.09 32.94 29.90
CA SER A 105 20.62 32.21 28.75
C SER A 105 19.59 32.23 27.64
N HIS A 106 20.04 32.58 26.43
CA HIS A 106 19.21 32.50 25.24
C HIS A 106 19.28 31.06 24.72
N ASP A 107 18.14 30.37 24.71
CA ASP A 107 18.02 29.03 24.17
C ASP A 107 17.27 29.11 22.84
N PHE A 108 17.83 28.49 21.81
CA PHE A 108 17.29 28.50 20.45
C PHE A 108 16.70 27.15 20.04
N THR A 109 16.91 26.09 20.84
CA THR A 109 16.45 24.74 20.47
C THR A 109 15.20 24.33 21.24
N ASP A 110 15.03 24.82 22.47
CA ASP A 110 13.89 24.49 23.33
C ASP A 110 12.94 25.68 23.46
N MET A 111 12.11 25.83 22.43
CA MET A 111 11.18 26.93 22.25
C MET A 111 9.75 26.41 22.42
N ILE A 112 9.00 27.05 23.31
CA ILE A 112 7.56 26.81 23.47
C ILE A 112 6.83 27.76 22.50
N SER A 113 5.92 27.19 21.71
CA SER A 113 5.04 27.92 20.80
C SER A 113 3.58 27.90 21.26
N GLY A 114 2.79 28.85 20.76
CA GLY A 114 1.32 28.82 20.91
C GLY A 114 0.81 29.15 22.32
N PHE A 115 1.23 30.28 22.89
CA PHE A 115 0.74 30.77 24.19
C PHE A 115 -0.34 31.86 24.05
N GLY A 116 -0.81 32.13 22.83
CA GLY A 116 -1.85 33.11 22.53
C GLY A 116 -1.58 34.46 23.18
N ASP A 117 -2.60 35.00 23.85
CA ASP A 117 -2.55 36.30 24.53
C ASP A 117 -2.31 36.18 26.05
N ILE A 118 -1.98 35.00 26.57
CA ILE A 118 -1.81 34.75 28.01
C ILE A 118 -0.84 35.76 28.64
N PHE A 119 0.30 35.99 27.99
CA PHE A 119 1.29 36.95 28.43
C PHE A 119 0.77 38.40 28.45
N HIS A 120 -0.12 38.77 27.52
CA HIS A 120 -0.73 40.10 27.46
C HIS A 120 -1.79 40.26 28.57
N GLN A 121 -2.58 39.23 28.81
CA GLN A 121 -3.57 39.18 29.90
C GLN A 121 -2.89 39.34 31.27
N ILE A 122 -1.82 38.58 31.53
CA ILE A 122 -1.02 38.68 32.77
C ILE A 122 -0.39 40.08 32.91
N ALA A 123 0.20 40.61 31.83
CA ALA A 123 0.82 41.93 31.86
C ALA A 123 -0.19 43.06 32.16
N LYS A 124 -1.42 42.96 31.60
CA LYS A 124 -2.52 43.89 31.88
C LYS A 124 -2.96 43.80 33.33
N LYS A 125 -3.16 42.58 33.87
CA LYS A 125 -3.52 42.35 35.29
C LYS A 125 -2.44 42.88 36.25
N LEU A 126 -1.16 42.72 35.93
CA LEU A 126 -0.03 43.16 36.75
C LEU A 126 0.39 44.62 36.53
N LYS A 127 -0.23 45.36 35.58
CA LYS A 127 0.25 46.68 35.11
C LYS A 127 1.75 46.65 34.76
N TYR A 128 2.20 45.58 34.10
CA TYR A 128 3.59 45.44 33.64
C TYR A 128 3.73 46.01 32.23
N PRO A 129 4.82 46.75 31.90
CA PRO A 129 4.98 47.34 30.57
C PRO A 129 4.97 46.28 29.46
N THR A 130 4.00 46.37 28.55
CA THR A 130 3.81 45.42 27.45
C THR A 130 4.96 45.40 26.44
N ARG A 131 5.78 46.46 26.40
CA ARG A 131 6.96 46.58 25.51
C ARG A 131 7.91 45.39 25.62
N TYR A 132 8.12 44.84 26.82
CA TYR A 132 9.04 43.72 27.04
C TYR A 132 8.49 42.36 26.60
N ILE A 133 7.18 42.28 26.37
CA ILE A 133 6.45 41.03 26.12
C ILE A 133 5.95 40.96 24.67
N ASN A 134 5.68 42.10 24.04
CA ASN A 134 5.14 42.20 22.68
C ASN A 134 5.95 41.43 21.63
N SER A 135 7.26 41.33 21.78
CA SER A 135 8.11 40.56 20.85
C SER A 135 7.82 39.06 20.92
N PHE A 136 7.52 38.53 22.11
CA PHE A 136 7.16 37.13 22.32
C PHE A 136 5.73 36.86 21.82
N THR A 137 4.77 37.71 22.19
CA THR A 137 3.36 37.57 21.78
C THR A 137 3.19 37.63 20.26
N LYS A 138 3.92 38.51 19.56
CA LYS A 138 3.86 38.55 18.08
C LYS A 138 4.50 37.34 17.41
N ARG A 139 5.59 36.82 17.97
CA ARG A 139 6.30 35.66 17.41
C ARG A 139 5.68 34.33 17.83
N GLN A 140 4.81 34.32 18.84
CA GLN A 140 4.23 33.14 19.48
C GLN A 140 5.30 32.09 19.82
N LYS A 141 6.50 32.54 20.21
CA LYS A 141 7.67 31.69 20.51
C LYS A 141 8.45 32.26 21.69
N ILE A 142 8.70 31.44 22.70
CA ILE A 142 9.51 31.79 23.88
C ILE A 142 10.39 30.61 24.29
N GLY A 143 11.66 30.87 24.61
CA GLY A 143 12.55 29.81 25.11
C GLY A 143 12.13 29.35 26.52
N ARG A 144 12.22 28.06 26.82
CA ARG A 144 11.84 27.50 28.13
C ARG A 144 12.51 28.20 29.32
N THR A 145 13.79 28.54 29.18
CA THR A 145 14.53 29.30 30.20
C THR A 145 13.93 30.68 30.40
N THR A 146 13.57 31.37 29.32
CA THR A 146 13.00 32.72 29.39
C THR A 146 11.61 32.67 30.01
N LEU A 147 10.80 31.67 29.66
CA LEU A 147 9.50 31.42 30.29
C LEU A 147 9.64 31.21 31.80
N TYR A 148 10.59 30.39 32.26
CA TYR A 148 10.84 30.17 33.69
C TYR A 148 11.15 31.47 34.45
N HIS A 149 11.94 32.36 33.86
CA HIS A 149 12.24 33.67 34.47
C HIS A 149 10.99 34.56 34.54
N TYR A 150 10.15 34.56 33.50
CA TYR A 150 8.89 35.30 33.52
C TYR A 150 7.88 34.73 34.52
N ILE A 151 7.78 33.40 34.66
CA ILE A 151 6.95 32.76 35.69
C ILE A 151 7.37 33.28 37.08
N LYS A 152 8.68 33.25 37.41
CA LYS A 152 9.18 33.78 38.68
C LYS A 152 8.95 35.28 38.86
N LEU A 153 9.12 36.05 37.80
CA LEU A 153 8.89 37.49 37.81
C LEU A 153 7.41 37.80 38.09
N PHE A 154 6.50 37.12 37.40
CA PHE A 154 5.06 37.28 37.57
C PHE A 154 4.59 36.80 38.95
N GLU A 155 5.14 35.70 39.47
CA GLU A 155 4.89 35.26 40.86
C GLU A 155 5.33 36.31 41.88
N ARG A 156 6.49 36.94 41.70
CA ARG A 156 6.97 38.00 42.60
C ARG A 156 6.08 39.24 42.52
N LEU A 157 5.75 39.69 41.31
CA LEU A 157 4.90 40.85 41.08
C LEU A 157 3.45 40.63 41.54
N ALA A 158 2.92 39.42 41.41
CA ALA A 158 1.59 39.06 41.91
C ALA A 158 1.53 39.14 43.45
N LYS A 159 2.59 38.70 44.14
CA LYS A 159 2.73 38.84 45.61
C LYS A 159 2.87 40.30 46.04
N GLU A 160 3.67 41.10 45.32
CA GLU A 160 3.87 42.53 45.62
C GLU A 160 2.60 43.37 45.41
N LYS A 161 1.77 43.02 44.41
CA LYS A 161 0.57 43.78 44.02
C LYS A 161 -0.75 43.18 44.49
N ASN A 162 -0.71 42.02 45.16
CA ASN A 162 -1.85 41.28 45.68
C ASN A 162 -2.95 41.00 44.61
N VAL A 163 -2.53 40.57 43.41
CA VAL A 163 -3.42 40.26 42.27
C VAL A 163 -3.49 38.75 42.04
N ASN A 164 -4.70 38.21 41.86
CA ASN A 164 -4.88 36.78 41.57
C ASN A 164 -4.65 36.46 40.08
N ILE A 165 -3.70 35.55 39.82
CA ILE A 165 -3.28 35.08 38.48
C ILE A 165 -3.03 33.56 38.55
N SER A 166 -3.78 32.84 39.39
CA SER A 166 -3.61 31.40 39.61
C SER A 166 -3.73 30.59 38.31
N ASP A 167 -4.73 30.94 37.49
CA ASP A 167 -5.14 30.12 36.36
C ASP A 167 -4.17 30.29 35.19
N GLU A 168 -3.77 31.52 34.87
CA GLU A 168 -2.77 31.77 33.83
C GLU A 168 -1.37 31.28 34.24
N LEU A 169 -1.00 31.38 35.52
CA LEU A 169 0.25 30.80 36.01
C LEU A 169 0.22 29.27 35.97
N ALA A 170 -0.94 28.64 36.22
CA ALA A 170 -1.09 27.21 36.08
C ALA A 170 -0.89 26.76 34.63
N ILE A 171 -1.46 27.50 33.67
CA ILE A 171 -1.22 27.25 32.24
C ILE A 171 0.26 27.40 31.92
N LEU A 172 0.91 28.52 32.28
CA LEU A 172 2.35 28.74 32.01
C LEU A 172 3.25 27.66 32.66
N LYS A 173 2.91 27.19 33.86
CA LYS A 173 3.62 26.07 34.52
C LYS A 173 3.40 24.74 33.81
N ARG A 174 2.19 24.46 33.33
CA ARG A 174 1.92 23.31 32.45
C ARG A 174 2.76 23.44 31.18
N MET A 175 2.81 24.63 30.56
CA MET A 175 3.63 24.84 29.37
C MET A 175 5.12 24.60 29.61
N PHE A 176 5.61 24.96 30.80
CA PHE A 176 7.00 24.79 31.17
C PHE A 176 7.38 23.32 31.40
N ASN A 177 6.50 22.54 32.05
CA ASN A 177 6.78 21.16 32.44
C ASN A 177 6.42 20.12 31.38
N SER A 178 5.51 20.43 30.46
CA SER A 178 5.05 19.49 29.43
C SER A 178 5.79 19.70 28.10
N ASP A 179 6.05 18.59 27.40
CA ASP A 179 6.60 18.61 26.02
C ASP A 179 5.52 18.85 24.96
N VAL A 180 4.28 18.43 25.25
CA VAL A 180 3.12 18.64 24.40
C VAL A 180 2.00 19.23 25.26
N ILE A 181 1.38 20.29 24.77
CA ILE A 181 0.27 20.96 25.43
C ILE A 181 -0.90 20.86 24.46
N TRP A 182 -1.94 20.18 24.89
CA TRP A 182 -3.20 20.14 24.17
C TRP A 182 -4.10 21.23 24.72
N ASP A 183 -4.64 22.06 23.84
CA ASP A 183 -5.77 22.90 24.19
C ASP A 183 -7.01 22.01 24.38
N GLU A 184 -7.87 22.44 25.30
CA GLU A 184 -9.14 21.77 25.51
C GLU A 184 -10.02 21.97 24.28
N ILE A 185 -10.64 20.89 23.81
CA ILE A 185 -11.59 20.96 22.70
C ILE A 185 -12.84 21.66 23.22
N VAL A 186 -12.99 22.93 22.85
CA VAL A 186 -14.12 23.77 23.26
C VAL A 186 -15.42 23.31 22.59
N GLU A 187 -15.35 22.91 21.32
CA GLU A 187 -16.51 22.48 20.54
C GLU A 187 -16.07 21.60 19.36
N ILE A 188 -16.90 20.60 19.02
CA ILE A 188 -16.76 19.80 17.80
C ILE A 188 -18.00 20.02 16.94
N SER A 189 -17.85 20.71 15.81
CA SER A 189 -18.92 20.92 14.85
C SER A 189 -18.77 19.98 13.64
N TYR A 190 -19.79 19.19 13.34
CA TYR A 190 -19.85 18.40 12.12
C TYR A 190 -20.38 19.25 10.96
N VAL A 191 -19.51 19.65 10.05
CA VAL A 191 -19.91 20.36 8.84
C VAL A 191 -20.48 19.34 7.86
N LYS A 192 -21.78 19.42 7.58
CA LYS A 192 -22.36 18.66 6.45
C LYS A 192 -21.87 19.32 5.16
N PRO A 193 -21.34 18.54 4.19
CA PRO A 193 -20.99 19.09 2.90
C PRO A 193 -22.23 19.72 2.26
N SER A 194 -22.07 20.90 1.66
CA SER A 194 -23.16 21.65 1.03
C SER A 194 -23.62 21.03 -0.30
N SER A 195 -22.93 20.00 -0.78
CA SER A 195 -23.21 19.29 -2.04
C SER A 195 -23.18 17.78 -1.82
N ASP A 196 -24.13 17.07 -2.44
CA ASP A 196 -24.33 15.62 -2.27
C ASP A 196 -23.20 14.75 -2.86
N TYR A 197 -22.50 15.23 -3.90
CA TYR A 197 -21.40 14.50 -4.54
C TYR A 197 -20.31 15.46 -5.01
N VAL A 198 -19.08 15.26 -4.56
CA VAL A 198 -17.89 15.86 -5.17
C VAL A 198 -16.94 14.72 -5.50
N TYR A 199 -16.93 14.30 -6.77
CA TYR A 199 -15.76 13.61 -7.32
C TYR A 199 -14.74 14.68 -7.66
N ASP A 200 -13.99 15.12 -6.65
CA ASP A 200 -12.79 15.90 -6.90
C ASP A 200 -11.68 14.91 -7.25
N ILE A 201 -11.35 14.83 -8.54
CA ILE A 201 -10.20 14.06 -9.05
C ILE A 201 -8.89 14.85 -8.78
N SER A 202 -8.98 16.01 -8.11
CA SER A 202 -7.86 16.92 -7.88
C SER A 202 -7.96 17.58 -6.50
N VAL A 203 -7.57 16.84 -5.45
CA VAL A 203 -7.23 17.51 -4.18
C VAL A 203 -5.88 18.19 -4.38
N ASP A 204 -5.87 19.52 -4.25
CA ASP A 204 -4.67 20.35 -4.38
C ASP A 204 -3.58 19.89 -3.39
N GLY A 205 -2.41 19.49 -3.89
CA GLY A 205 -1.30 18.93 -3.10
C GLY A 205 -1.24 17.40 -2.97
N LEU A 206 -2.23 16.65 -3.49
CA LEU A 206 -2.24 15.18 -3.60
C LEU A 206 -2.44 14.72 -5.05
N GLU A 207 -1.84 15.45 -6.00
CA GLU A 207 -1.94 15.18 -7.44
C GLU A 207 -1.34 13.81 -7.82
N THR A 208 -2.16 12.77 -7.65
CA THR A 208 -1.95 11.49 -8.29
C THR A 208 -2.87 11.50 -9.49
N PHE A 209 -2.35 11.90 -10.65
CA PHE A 209 -3.13 12.05 -11.88
C PHE A 209 -3.80 10.72 -12.27
N ALA A 210 -5.11 10.64 -12.08
CA ALA A 210 -5.96 9.67 -12.77
C ALA A 210 -6.47 10.35 -14.04
N THR A 211 -5.77 10.14 -15.16
CA THR A 211 -6.29 10.55 -16.47
C THR A 211 -7.27 9.49 -16.97
N PHE A 212 -8.22 9.93 -17.77
CA PHE A 212 -9.21 9.09 -18.48
C PHE A 212 -8.59 7.92 -19.28
N ASP A 213 -7.27 7.92 -19.54
CA ASP A 213 -6.53 6.88 -20.26
C ASP A 213 -5.30 6.32 -19.51
N GLY A 214 -5.24 6.43 -18.18
CA GLY A 214 -4.25 5.68 -17.39
C GLY A 214 -3.81 6.33 -16.08
N ILE A 215 -3.36 5.47 -15.17
CA ILE A 215 -2.74 5.81 -13.88
C ILE A 215 -1.22 5.82 -14.07
N ILE A 216 -0.56 6.95 -13.78
CA ILE A 216 0.89 7.00 -13.60
C ILE A 216 1.17 7.32 -12.13
N THR A 217 1.53 6.28 -11.38
CA THR A 217 2.24 6.40 -10.10
C THR A 217 3.65 5.89 -10.29
N HIS A 218 4.63 6.65 -9.79
CA HIS A 218 6.07 6.32 -9.84
C HIS A 218 6.33 4.83 -9.55
N ASN A 219 6.75 4.10 -10.58
CA ASN A 219 7.21 2.73 -10.46
C ASN A 219 8.67 2.71 -9.98
N THR A 220 8.88 2.45 -8.70
CA THR A 220 10.10 1.80 -8.21
C THR A 220 9.74 0.43 -7.68
N MET A 221 9.42 -0.49 -8.58
CA MET A 221 9.30 -1.90 -8.24
C MET A 221 10.68 -2.50 -7.97
N ARG A 222 10.98 -2.80 -6.71
CA ARG A 222 11.94 -3.85 -6.36
C ARG A 222 11.18 -5.11 -5.99
N THR A 223 11.28 -6.10 -6.85
CA THR A 223 10.71 -7.43 -6.71
C THR A 223 11.44 -8.30 -5.69
N TYR A 224 10.67 -9.24 -5.15
CA TYR A 224 11.06 -10.46 -4.43
C TYR A 224 11.73 -10.26 -3.08
N HIS A 225 10.92 -10.30 -2.02
CA HIS A 225 11.04 -11.29 -0.94
C HIS A 225 9.74 -11.30 -0.12
N PHE A 226 9.07 -12.44 -0.06
CA PHE A 226 8.34 -12.80 1.16
C PHE A 226 8.84 -14.16 1.61
N ALA A 227 9.67 -14.12 2.66
CA ALA A 227 9.88 -15.24 3.55
C ALA A 227 8.62 -15.37 4.42
N GLY A 228 7.82 -16.42 4.20
CA GLY A 228 6.59 -16.61 4.94
C GLY A 228 6.01 -17.99 4.67
N ALA A 229 6.01 -18.82 5.72
CA ALA A 229 5.72 -20.24 5.69
C ALA A 229 4.27 -20.55 5.27
N ALA A 230 4.06 -20.78 3.98
CA ALA A 230 3.11 -21.78 3.48
C ALA A 230 3.12 -21.80 1.95
N GLY A 231 4.11 -22.48 1.35
CA GLY A 231 4.17 -23.16 0.04
C GLY A 231 3.40 -22.68 -1.21
N ILE A 232 2.68 -21.57 -1.19
CA ILE A 232 1.77 -21.13 -2.25
C ILE A 232 2.45 -20.02 -3.03
N LYS A 233 3.04 -20.38 -4.18
CA LYS A 233 3.52 -19.44 -5.19
C LYS A 233 2.33 -18.94 -6.01
N VAL A 234 1.55 -18.01 -5.47
CA VAL A 234 0.59 -17.23 -6.28
C VAL A 234 1.37 -16.20 -7.10
N THR A 235 0.93 -15.85 -8.30
CA THR A 235 1.46 -14.69 -9.01
C THR A 235 1.10 -13.43 -8.21
N TYR A 236 2.10 -12.78 -7.61
CA TYR A 236 1.95 -11.54 -6.85
C TYR A 236 2.49 -10.34 -7.61
N GLY A 237 2.00 -9.14 -7.26
CA GLY A 237 2.48 -7.85 -7.76
C GLY A 237 1.93 -7.47 -9.14
N LEU A 238 2.72 -6.74 -9.93
CA LEU A 238 2.29 -6.18 -11.22
C LEU A 238 1.74 -7.23 -12.22
N PRO A 239 2.32 -8.44 -12.38
CA PRO A 239 1.77 -9.42 -13.30
C PRO A 239 0.31 -9.76 -13.00
N ARG A 240 -0.09 -9.77 -11.72
CA ARG A 240 -1.47 -10.04 -11.30
C ARG A 240 -2.38 -8.87 -11.64
N LEU A 241 -1.95 -7.62 -11.39
CA LEU A 241 -2.69 -6.42 -11.80
C LEU A 241 -2.94 -6.38 -13.30
N ILE A 242 -1.92 -6.70 -14.11
CA ILE A 242 -2.07 -6.80 -15.57
C ILE A 242 -3.11 -7.86 -15.93
N GLU A 243 -3.09 -9.03 -15.28
CA GLU A 243 -4.08 -10.09 -15.54
C GLU A 243 -5.52 -9.67 -15.22
N ILE A 244 -5.71 -8.92 -14.13
CA ILE A 244 -7.00 -8.38 -13.71
C ILE A 244 -7.49 -7.36 -14.74
N PHE A 245 -6.68 -6.33 -15.06
CA PHE A 245 -7.06 -5.24 -15.94
C PHE A 245 -7.16 -5.63 -17.43
N ASP A 246 -6.40 -6.64 -17.87
CA ASP A 246 -6.57 -7.27 -19.18
C ASP A 246 -7.73 -8.29 -19.21
N ALA A 247 -8.47 -8.43 -18.10
CA ALA A 247 -9.59 -9.34 -17.96
C ALA A 247 -9.31 -10.71 -18.59
N LYS A 248 -8.17 -11.33 -18.27
CA LYS A 248 -7.77 -12.59 -18.91
C LYS A 248 -8.78 -13.70 -18.63
N LYS A 249 -9.19 -14.43 -19.67
CA LYS A 249 -10.17 -15.52 -19.58
C LYS A 249 -9.80 -16.63 -18.59
N LYS A 250 -8.50 -16.87 -18.41
CA LYS A 250 -7.98 -17.84 -17.44
C LYS A 250 -6.78 -17.20 -16.73
N PRO A 251 -6.82 -17.01 -15.40
CA PRO A 251 -5.68 -16.52 -14.66
C PRO A 251 -4.56 -17.58 -14.67
N LYS A 252 -3.29 -17.16 -14.51
CA LYS A 252 -2.17 -18.13 -14.48
C LYS A 252 -2.19 -19.01 -13.24
N THR A 253 -2.54 -18.43 -12.10
CA THR A 253 -2.67 -19.14 -10.82
C THR A 253 -4.09 -18.93 -10.27
N PRO A 254 -5.07 -19.71 -10.74
CA PRO A 254 -6.40 -19.74 -10.13
C PRO A 254 -6.30 -20.28 -8.70
N VAL A 255 -6.92 -19.57 -7.76
CA VAL A 255 -6.94 -19.90 -6.34
C VAL A 255 -8.35 -19.63 -5.83
N MET A 256 -8.87 -20.54 -5.00
CA MET A 256 -10.11 -20.29 -4.26
C MET A 256 -9.90 -20.41 -2.76
N THR A 257 -10.69 -19.65 -2.03
CA THR A 257 -10.77 -19.68 -0.57
C THR A 257 -12.16 -20.16 -0.20
N ILE A 258 -12.24 -21.41 0.26
CA ILE A 258 -13.48 -22.11 0.55
C ILE A 258 -13.71 -22.07 2.07
N PHE A 259 -14.87 -21.57 2.46
CA PHE A 259 -15.32 -21.56 3.84
C PHE A 259 -16.27 -22.73 4.09
N LEU A 260 -16.20 -23.30 5.28
CA LEU A 260 -17.07 -24.40 5.70
C LEU A 260 -18.26 -23.85 6.50
N LYS A 261 -19.40 -24.54 6.44
CA LYS A 261 -20.54 -24.25 7.32
C LYS A 261 -20.15 -24.54 8.78
N LYS A 262 -20.81 -23.85 9.72
CA LYS A 262 -20.52 -23.97 11.17
C LYS A 262 -20.54 -25.42 11.68
N GLU A 263 -21.41 -26.25 11.10
CA GLU A 263 -21.57 -27.68 11.45
C GLU A 263 -20.36 -28.54 11.09
N PHE A 264 -19.59 -28.14 10.06
CA PHE A 264 -18.45 -28.89 9.54
C PHE A 264 -17.11 -28.19 9.83
N ASN A 265 -17.10 -27.21 10.74
CA ASN A 265 -15.92 -26.39 11.06
C ASN A 265 -14.95 -27.11 12.03
N ASN A 266 -14.65 -28.38 11.75
CA ASN A 266 -13.74 -29.22 12.52
C ASN A 266 -12.51 -29.57 11.68
N ALA A 267 -11.36 -29.76 12.32
CA ALA A 267 -10.11 -30.09 11.64
C ALA A 267 -10.18 -31.40 10.83
N GLU A 268 -10.89 -32.40 11.33
CA GLU A 268 -11.05 -33.69 10.65
C GLU A 268 -11.98 -33.59 9.44
N ASP A 269 -13.10 -32.87 9.59
CA ASP A 269 -14.07 -32.73 8.51
C ASP A 269 -13.55 -31.81 7.40
N ALA A 270 -12.80 -30.76 7.76
CA ALA A 270 -12.09 -29.92 6.79
C ALA A 270 -11.10 -30.73 5.95
N LYS A 271 -10.36 -31.68 6.56
CA LYS A 271 -9.47 -32.60 5.82
C LYS A 271 -10.25 -33.55 4.90
N LYS A 272 -11.35 -34.14 5.37
CA LYS A 272 -12.20 -35.01 4.53
C LYS A 272 -12.78 -34.25 3.33
N VAL A 273 -13.23 -33.01 3.55
CA VAL A 273 -13.75 -32.14 2.49
C VAL A 273 -12.63 -31.77 1.52
N ALA A 274 -11.43 -31.42 2.00
CA ALA A 274 -10.29 -31.14 1.13
C ALA A 274 -9.93 -32.35 0.25
N GLU A 275 -9.87 -33.57 0.80
CA GLU A 275 -9.63 -34.79 0.02
C GLU A 275 -10.72 -35.08 -1.02
N LYS A 276 -11.98 -34.73 -0.70
CA LYS A 276 -13.13 -34.90 -1.60
C LYS A 276 -13.12 -33.90 -2.75
N ILE A 277 -12.59 -32.69 -2.54
CA ILE A 277 -12.58 -31.62 -3.54
C ILE A 277 -11.46 -31.82 -4.57
N VAL A 278 -10.28 -32.31 -4.14
CA VAL A 278 -9.09 -32.45 -5.01
C VAL A 278 -9.37 -33.37 -6.20
N GLU A 279 -9.11 -32.85 -7.41
CA GLU A 279 -9.23 -33.60 -8.65
C GLU A 279 -8.21 -34.73 -8.69
N MET A 280 -8.73 -35.94 -8.83
CA MET A 280 -7.93 -37.13 -9.07
C MET A 280 -8.10 -37.59 -10.51
N LYS A 281 -7.12 -37.27 -11.35
CA LYS A 281 -6.99 -37.84 -12.69
C LYS A 281 -6.33 -39.21 -12.65
N VAL A 282 -6.56 -40.02 -13.69
CA VAL A 282 -5.88 -41.31 -13.88
C VAL A 282 -4.36 -41.10 -13.83
N LEU A 283 -3.85 -40.05 -14.48
CA LEU A 283 -2.41 -39.70 -14.48
C LEU A 283 -1.78 -39.66 -13.08
N ASN A 284 -2.47 -39.06 -12.10
CA ASN A 284 -1.94 -38.88 -10.74
C ASN A 284 -1.82 -40.20 -9.96
N LEU A 285 -2.44 -41.28 -10.46
CA LEU A 285 -2.42 -42.61 -9.86
C LEU A 285 -1.45 -43.58 -10.56
N MET A 286 -0.81 -43.17 -11.67
CA MET A 286 0.05 -44.05 -12.47
C MET A 286 1.52 -43.99 -12.04
N LYS A 287 2.15 -45.16 -11.93
CA LYS A 287 3.60 -45.35 -11.70
C LYS A 287 4.37 -45.42 -13.02
N SER A 288 3.84 -46.13 -13.99
CA SER A 288 4.40 -46.23 -15.34
C SER A 288 3.29 -46.46 -16.36
N ILE A 289 3.53 -46.03 -17.60
CA ILE A 289 2.58 -46.17 -18.70
C ILE A 289 3.34 -46.75 -19.87
N SER A 290 3.01 -47.98 -20.27
CA SER A 290 3.55 -48.61 -21.46
C SER A 290 2.45 -48.87 -22.49
N ILE A 291 2.85 -48.79 -23.76
CA ILE A 291 2.00 -49.16 -24.89
C ILE A 291 2.64 -50.42 -25.46
N ASP A 292 1.92 -51.53 -25.42
CA ASP A 292 2.38 -52.75 -26.07
C ASP A 292 1.87 -52.71 -27.52
N LEU A 293 2.81 -52.49 -28.46
CA LEU A 293 2.51 -52.38 -29.88
C LEU A 293 2.05 -53.71 -30.50
N THR A 294 2.46 -54.84 -29.91
CA THR A 294 2.12 -56.20 -30.32
C THR A 294 0.70 -56.61 -29.91
N GLU A 295 0.32 -56.36 -28.65
CA GLU A 295 -1.03 -56.63 -28.16
C GLU A 295 -2.01 -55.47 -28.40
N ARG A 296 -1.53 -54.36 -28.99
CA ARG A 296 -2.26 -53.08 -29.17
C ARG A 296 -2.99 -52.68 -27.89
N SER A 297 -2.31 -52.83 -26.75
CA SER A 297 -2.88 -52.64 -25.43
C SER A 297 -2.15 -51.52 -24.69
N ILE A 298 -2.90 -50.77 -23.89
CA ILE A 298 -2.35 -49.75 -23.01
C ILE A 298 -2.23 -50.38 -21.63
N ASN A 299 -1.01 -50.46 -21.13
CA ASN A 299 -0.69 -50.96 -19.81
C ASN A 299 -0.47 -49.78 -18.87
N LEU A 300 -1.30 -49.74 -17.84
CA LEU A 300 -1.29 -48.73 -16.80
C LEU A 300 -0.90 -49.39 -15.47
N GLU A 301 0.28 -49.06 -14.93
CA GLU A 301 0.69 -49.51 -13.60
C GLU A 301 0.26 -48.49 -12.53
N LEU A 302 -0.45 -48.91 -11.48
CA LEU A 302 -0.92 -48.00 -10.43
C LEU A 302 0.01 -47.91 -9.22
N LEU A 303 0.05 -46.72 -8.59
CA LEU A 303 0.78 -46.43 -7.35
C LEU A 303 0.18 -47.10 -6.10
N ASN A 304 -1.15 -47.32 -6.04
CA ASN A 304 -1.83 -47.81 -4.82
C ASN A 304 -2.95 -48.83 -5.09
N LYS A 305 -2.89 -49.99 -4.40
CA LYS A 305 -3.78 -51.15 -4.58
C LYS A 305 -5.26 -50.91 -4.22
N LYS A 306 -5.55 -49.98 -3.30
CA LYS A 306 -6.92 -49.78 -2.74
C LYS A 306 -7.91 -49.08 -3.68
N ARG A 307 -7.46 -48.38 -4.75
CA ARG A 307 -8.33 -47.56 -5.62
C ARG A 307 -8.61 -48.17 -7.00
N ILE A 308 -8.15 -49.40 -7.26
CA ILE A 308 -8.30 -50.08 -8.57
C ILE A 308 -9.77 -50.31 -8.95
N LYS A 309 -10.64 -50.62 -7.96
CA LYS A 309 -12.07 -50.89 -8.23
C LYS A 309 -12.82 -49.67 -8.77
N ASN A 310 -12.64 -48.50 -8.14
CA ASN A 310 -13.30 -47.25 -8.55
C ASN A 310 -12.83 -46.77 -9.93
N VAL A 311 -11.54 -46.95 -10.24
CA VAL A 311 -10.96 -46.62 -11.55
C VAL A 311 -11.56 -47.49 -12.64
N MET A 312 -11.72 -48.79 -12.39
CA MET A 312 -12.30 -49.74 -13.33
C MET A 312 -13.77 -49.46 -13.64
N GLU A 313 -14.58 -49.12 -12.63
CA GLU A 313 -16.00 -48.80 -12.83
C GLU A 313 -16.18 -47.54 -13.70
N LYS A 314 -15.41 -46.48 -13.43
CA LYS A 314 -15.49 -45.25 -14.23
C LYS A 314 -15.01 -45.43 -15.67
N LEU A 315 -13.88 -46.11 -15.88
CA LEU A 315 -13.36 -46.35 -17.23
C LEU A 315 -14.31 -47.24 -18.06
N LYS A 316 -15.00 -48.20 -17.44
CA LYS A 316 -16.05 -48.99 -18.12
C LYS A 316 -17.28 -48.16 -18.49
N LYS A 317 -17.61 -47.14 -17.68
CA LYS A 317 -18.74 -46.23 -17.92
C LYS A 317 -18.46 -45.26 -19.05
N ASP A 318 -17.27 -44.67 -19.07
CA ASP A 318 -16.88 -43.64 -20.04
C ASP A 318 -16.45 -44.23 -21.40
N PHE A 319 -15.99 -45.49 -21.41
CA PHE A 319 -15.56 -46.19 -22.62
C PHE A 319 -16.17 -47.60 -22.74
N PRO A 320 -17.43 -47.73 -23.17
CA PRO A 320 -18.11 -49.03 -23.34
C PRO A 320 -17.48 -49.95 -24.42
N ASN A 321 -16.65 -49.38 -25.30
CA ASN A 321 -15.99 -50.08 -26.42
C ASN A 321 -14.61 -50.66 -26.08
N LEU A 322 -14.15 -50.56 -24.82
CA LEU A 322 -12.83 -51.05 -24.38
C LEU A 322 -12.98 -52.28 -23.45
N ILE A 323 -12.13 -53.28 -23.65
CA ILE A 323 -11.98 -54.43 -22.75
C ILE A 323 -10.91 -54.05 -21.72
N ILE A 324 -11.34 -53.85 -20.49
CA ILE A 324 -10.45 -53.46 -19.38
C ILE A 324 -10.25 -54.68 -18.48
N LYS A 325 -9.02 -55.22 -18.44
CA LYS A 325 -8.63 -56.35 -17.60
C LYS A 325 -7.64 -55.89 -16.53
N ALA A 326 -7.92 -56.22 -15.27
CA ALA A 326 -6.99 -56.00 -14.17
C ALA A 326 -6.12 -57.25 -13.94
N LYS A 327 -4.79 -57.11 -14.07
CA LYS A 327 -3.80 -58.11 -13.66
C LYS A 327 -2.96 -57.55 -12.51
N LYS A 328 -3.28 -57.89 -11.26
CA LYS A 328 -2.58 -57.51 -10.01
C LYS A 328 -2.30 -56.01 -9.84
N GLU A 329 -1.29 -55.48 -10.54
CA GLU A 329 -0.78 -54.10 -10.49
C GLU A 329 -0.91 -53.35 -11.83
N LYS A 330 -1.34 -54.04 -12.89
CA LYS A 330 -1.52 -53.52 -14.25
C LYS A 330 -2.99 -53.50 -14.64
N ILE A 331 -3.49 -52.37 -15.12
CA ILE A 331 -4.72 -52.30 -15.90
C ILE A 331 -4.30 -52.41 -17.37
N VAL A 332 -4.76 -53.46 -18.04
CA VAL A 332 -4.58 -53.66 -19.47
C VAL A 332 -5.87 -53.23 -20.15
N ILE A 333 -5.78 -52.22 -21.01
CA ILE A 333 -6.90 -51.70 -21.80
C ILE A 333 -6.68 -52.14 -23.24
N THR A 334 -7.60 -52.97 -23.75
CA THR A 334 -7.59 -53.48 -25.12
C THR A 334 -8.83 -52.97 -25.86
N ALA A 335 -8.68 -52.41 -27.04
CA ALA A 335 -9.82 -51.92 -27.81
C ALA A 335 -10.52 -53.03 -28.61
N LYS A 336 -11.85 -52.94 -28.77
CA LYS A 336 -12.66 -53.96 -29.50
C LYS A 336 -12.61 -53.84 -31.03
N LYS A 337 -12.07 -52.77 -31.60
CA LYS A 337 -11.87 -52.56 -33.04
C LYS A 337 -10.38 -52.35 -33.33
N GLU A 338 -9.93 -52.69 -34.53
CA GLU A 338 -8.59 -52.33 -35.00
C GLU A 338 -8.48 -50.79 -35.04
N LEU A 339 -7.67 -50.24 -34.15
CA LEU A 339 -7.34 -48.81 -34.12
C LEU A 339 -5.90 -48.61 -34.56
N ASP A 340 -5.66 -47.51 -35.27
CA ASP A 340 -4.33 -47.13 -35.73
C ASP A 340 -3.45 -46.64 -34.56
N VAL A 341 -2.12 -46.65 -34.71
CA VAL A 341 -1.15 -46.30 -33.65
C VAL A 341 -1.38 -44.88 -33.12
N LYS A 342 -1.78 -43.94 -34.00
CA LYS A 342 -2.14 -42.57 -33.62
C LYS A 342 -3.43 -42.50 -32.80
N GLU A 343 -4.40 -43.37 -33.08
CA GLU A 343 -5.66 -43.43 -32.34
C GLU A 343 -5.45 -44.01 -30.95
N LEU A 344 -4.57 -45.01 -30.81
CA LEU A 344 -4.13 -45.54 -29.52
C LEU A 344 -3.44 -44.48 -28.66
N GLN A 345 -2.60 -43.61 -29.24
CA GLN A 345 -2.00 -42.48 -28.53
C GLN A 345 -3.05 -41.46 -28.07
N ARG A 346 -4.00 -41.08 -28.93
CA ARG A 346 -5.11 -40.18 -28.56
C ARG A 346 -5.99 -40.79 -27.47
N LEU A 347 -6.22 -42.09 -27.53
CA LEU A 347 -7.03 -42.82 -26.57
C LEU A 347 -6.30 -42.94 -25.22
N LYS A 348 -4.98 -43.14 -25.23
CA LYS A 348 -4.12 -43.02 -24.04
C LYS A 348 -4.24 -41.63 -23.41
N GLU A 349 -4.12 -40.55 -24.18
CA GLU A 349 -4.25 -39.19 -23.65
C GLU A 349 -5.62 -38.95 -23.02
N LYS A 350 -6.71 -39.38 -23.68
CA LYS A 350 -8.07 -39.29 -23.14
C LYS A 350 -8.25 -40.08 -21.83
N ILE A 351 -7.71 -41.30 -21.77
CA ILE A 351 -7.77 -42.13 -20.55
C ILE A 351 -6.99 -41.47 -19.42
N LEU A 352 -5.81 -40.91 -19.70
CA LEU A 352 -5.00 -40.23 -18.69
C LEU A 352 -5.66 -38.95 -18.16
N ASP A 353 -6.40 -38.24 -19.02
CA ASP A 353 -7.11 -37.00 -18.67
C ASP A 353 -8.46 -37.25 -17.97
N THR A 354 -8.94 -38.49 -17.94
CA THR A 354 -10.24 -38.83 -17.33
C THR A 354 -10.20 -38.64 -15.80
N THR A 355 -11.21 -37.98 -15.25
CA THR A 355 -11.34 -37.65 -13.81
C THR A 355 -12.05 -38.75 -13.03
N ILE A 356 -11.37 -39.33 -12.04
CA ILE A 356 -11.87 -40.46 -11.23
C ILE A 356 -12.69 -39.99 -10.03
N SER A 357 -12.28 -38.91 -9.36
CA SER A 357 -13.01 -38.33 -8.23
C SER A 357 -12.56 -36.90 -8.01
N GLY A 358 -13.37 -36.10 -7.31
CA GLY A 358 -13.10 -34.69 -7.08
C GLY A 358 -13.76 -33.78 -8.10
N VAL A 359 -13.59 -32.48 -7.88
CA VAL A 359 -14.13 -31.43 -8.74
C VAL A 359 -13.09 -31.13 -9.82
N SER A 360 -13.51 -31.08 -11.09
CA SER A 360 -12.60 -30.83 -12.21
C SER A 360 -11.93 -29.46 -12.09
N GLY A 361 -10.62 -29.39 -12.36
CA GLY A 361 -9.87 -28.13 -12.37
C GLY A 361 -9.23 -27.76 -11.04
N ILE A 362 -9.36 -28.57 -9.99
CA ILE A 362 -8.74 -28.33 -8.67
C ILE A 362 -7.60 -29.31 -8.43
N PHE A 363 -6.36 -28.85 -8.54
CA PHE A 363 -5.18 -29.71 -8.48
C PHE A 363 -4.75 -30.06 -7.05
N ASN A 364 -4.95 -29.15 -6.10
CA ASN A 364 -4.51 -29.32 -4.72
C ASN A 364 -5.36 -28.48 -3.77
N ALA A 365 -5.49 -28.91 -2.52
CA ALA A 365 -6.23 -28.22 -1.48
C ALA A 365 -5.42 -28.24 -0.18
N ILE A 366 -5.24 -27.06 0.42
CA ILE A 366 -4.51 -26.88 1.67
C ILE A 366 -5.48 -26.36 2.72
N VAL A 367 -5.58 -27.07 3.83
CA VAL A 367 -6.38 -26.64 4.98
C VAL A 367 -5.54 -25.70 5.84
N ARG A 368 -6.08 -24.54 6.17
CA ARG A 368 -5.47 -23.53 7.05
C ARG A 368 -6.47 -23.13 8.14
N LYS A 369 -5.95 -22.74 9.31
CA LYS A 369 -6.77 -22.18 10.39
C LYS A 369 -6.56 -20.68 10.43
N GLU A 370 -7.60 -19.90 10.19
CA GLU A 370 -7.59 -18.45 10.35
C GLU A 370 -8.56 -18.07 11.48
N GLY A 371 -8.00 -17.60 12.61
CA GLY A 371 -8.77 -17.32 13.82
C GLY A 371 -9.45 -18.59 14.35
N ASN A 372 -10.80 -18.57 14.38
CA ASN A 372 -11.62 -19.67 14.87
C ASN A 372 -12.15 -20.60 13.76
N ASP A 373 -11.97 -20.25 12.48
CA ASP A 373 -12.51 -21.01 11.35
C ASP A 373 -11.42 -21.79 10.60
N TRP A 374 -11.77 -22.98 10.13
CA TRP A 374 -10.96 -23.77 9.20
C TRP A 374 -11.34 -23.42 7.77
N ILE A 375 -10.35 -22.98 7.01
CA ILE A 375 -10.49 -22.53 5.63
C ILE A 375 -9.71 -23.47 4.72
N ILE A 376 -10.27 -23.77 3.55
CA ILE A 376 -9.62 -24.59 2.54
C ILE A 376 -9.19 -23.67 1.40
N SER A 377 -7.88 -23.53 1.20
CA SER A 377 -7.31 -22.83 0.05
C SER A 377 -7.02 -23.84 -1.06
N THR A 378 -7.63 -23.67 -2.23
CA THR A 378 -7.42 -24.56 -3.38
C THR A 378 -6.51 -23.94 -4.43
N PHE A 379 -5.77 -24.79 -5.14
CA PHE A 379 -5.11 -24.46 -6.39
C PHE A 379 -5.99 -24.96 -7.53
N GLY A 380 -6.36 -24.06 -8.42
CA GLY A 380 -7.46 -24.31 -9.34
C GLY A 380 -8.77 -23.74 -8.83
N SER A 381 -9.65 -23.46 -9.78
CA SER A 381 -10.96 -22.88 -9.51
C SER A 381 -12.04 -23.62 -10.29
N ASN A 382 -13.13 -23.92 -9.60
CA ASN A 382 -14.37 -24.44 -10.16
C ASN A 382 -15.52 -24.12 -9.20
N LEU A 383 -15.88 -22.85 -9.15
CA LEU A 383 -16.86 -22.28 -8.22
C LEU A 383 -18.24 -22.92 -8.38
N LYS A 384 -18.64 -23.26 -9.61
CA LYS A 384 -19.96 -23.83 -9.90
C LYS A 384 -20.19 -25.15 -9.16
N ASP A 385 -19.23 -26.07 -9.25
CA ASP A 385 -19.36 -27.41 -8.67
C ASP A 385 -19.11 -27.39 -7.15
N ILE A 386 -18.24 -26.49 -6.69
CA ILE A 386 -17.94 -26.29 -5.26
C ILE A 386 -19.20 -25.82 -4.51
N LEU A 387 -19.93 -24.83 -5.05
CA LEU A 387 -21.11 -24.29 -4.38
C LEU A 387 -22.26 -25.31 -4.25
N MET A 388 -22.26 -26.39 -5.04
CA MET A 388 -23.27 -27.46 -4.91
C MET A 388 -23.01 -28.41 -3.73
N LEU A 389 -21.82 -28.36 -3.12
CA LEU A 389 -21.48 -29.22 -1.98
C LEU A 389 -22.13 -28.70 -0.70
N LYS A 390 -22.86 -29.58 0.00
CA LYS A 390 -23.64 -29.22 1.19
C LYS A 390 -22.75 -28.72 2.34
N GLU A 391 -21.53 -29.20 2.42
CA GLU A 391 -20.55 -28.92 3.47
C GLU A 391 -19.98 -27.48 3.39
N ILE A 392 -20.10 -26.84 2.22
CA ILE A 392 -19.44 -25.56 1.89
C ILE A 392 -20.38 -24.39 2.19
N ASP A 393 -19.81 -23.31 2.69
CA ASP A 393 -20.50 -22.05 2.92
C ASP A 393 -20.54 -21.20 1.63
N GLU A 394 -21.71 -21.23 0.99
CA GLU A 394 -21.98 -20.54 -0.28
C GLU A 394 -21.84 -19.02 -0.18
N ARG A 395 -21.99 -18.42 1.01
CA ARG A 395 -22.02 -16.96 1.19
C ARG A 395 -20.64 -16.34 1.36
N ARG A 396 -19.65 -17.13 1.79
CA ARG A 396 -18.29 -16.65 2.09
C ARG A 396 -17.23 -17.17 1.13
N THR A 397 -17.52 -18.24 0.40
CA THR A 397 -16.58 -18.84 -0.56
C THR A 397 -16.19 -17.84 -1.65
N TYR A 398 -14.89 -17.78 -1.94
CA TYR A 398 -14.27 -16.78 -2.81
C TYR A 398 -13.42 -17.44 -3.90
N SER A 399 -13.49 -16.92 -5.13
CA SER A 399 -12.63 -17.30 -6.26
C SER A 399 -11.95 -16.06 -6.82
N ASN A 400 -10.69 -16.20 -7.21
CA ASN A 400 -9.91 -15.13 -7.83
C ASN A 400 -10.06 -15.09 -9.38
N ASP A 401 -10.85 -16.00 -9.96
CA ASP A 401 -11.18 -15.99 -11.39
C ASP A 401 -12.43 -15.15 -11.65
N ILE A 402 -12.22 -14.01 -12.30
CA ILE A 402 -13.24 -12.97 -12.53
C ILE A 402 -14.33 -13.48 -13.50
N HIS A 403 -13.96 -14.25 -14.54
CA HIS A 403 -14.91 -14.73 -15.55
C HIS A 403 -15.78 -15.87 -15.02
N GLU A 404 -15.19 -16.72 -14.20
CA GLU A 404 -15.92 -17.75 -13.47
C GLU A 404 -16.95 -17.13 -12.53
N VAL A 405 -16.55 -16.14 -11.73
CA VAL A 405 -17.45 -15.43 -10.81
C VAL A 405 -18.59 -14.75 -11.58
N ASN A 406 -18.30 -14.10 -12.71
CA ASN A 406 -19.35 -13.51 -13.55
C ASN A 406 -20.36 -14.55 -14.05
N SER A 407 -19.88 -15.73 -14.43
CA SER A 407 -20.74 -16.80 -14.97
C SER A 407 -21.64 -17.44 -13.91
N VAL A 408 -21.22 -17.44 -12.64
CA VAL A 408 -21.94 -18.12 -11.54
C VAL A 408 -22.75 -17.14 -10.69
N LEU A 409 -22.14 -16.02 -10.29
CA LEU A 409 -22.71 -15.04 -9.35
C LEU A 409 -23.17 -13.74 -10.03
N GLY A 410 -22.70 -13.45 -11.24
CA GLY A 410 -23.09 -12.27 -12.03
C GLY A 410 -22.09 -11.12 -12.00
N ILE A 411 -22.43 -10.04 -12.71
CA ILE A 411 -21.51 -8.95 -13.04
C ILE A 411 -21.09 -8.10 -11.82
N GLU A 412 -22.00 -7.83 -10.89
CA GLU A 412 -21.69 -7.07 -9.67
C GLU A 412 -20.76 -7.85 -8.72
N ALA A 413 -20.90 -9.18 -8.67
CA ALA A 413 -19.96 -10.02 -7.94
C ALA A 413 -18.56 -9.94 -8.58
N ALA A 414 -18.48 -10.01 -9.90
CA ALA A 414 -17.22 -9.86 -10.63
C ALA A 414 -16.59 -8.47 -10.43
N ARG A 415 -17.39 -7.40 -10.41
CA ARG A 415 -16.93 -6.04 -10.10
C ARG A 415 -16.27 -5.96 -8.73
N ASN A 416 -16.92 -6.53 -7.71
CA ASN A 416 -16.36 -6.56 -6.35
C ASN A 416 -15.09 -7.41 -6.26
N VAL A 417 -14.98 -8.49 -7.03
CA VAL A 417 -13.75 -9.29 -7.12
C VAL A 417 -12.62 -8.48 -7.75
N ILE A 418 -12.87 -7.71 -8.82
CA ILE A 418 -11.86 -6.82 -9.42
C ILE A 418 -11.36 -5.81 -8.38
N ILE A 419 -12.27 -5.17 -7.64
CA ILE A 419 -11.92 -4.18 -6.62
C ILE A 419 -11.05 -4.80 -5.52
N LYS A 420 -11.50 -5.94 -4.99
CA LYS A 420 -10.81 -6.64 -3.91
C LYS A 420 -9.43 -7.13 -4.34
N GLU A 421 -9.32 -7.82 -5.48
CA GLU A 421 -8.04 -8.34 -5.98
C GLU A 421 -7.05 -7.22 -6.29
N ALA A 422 -7.49 -6.13 -6.93
CA ALA A 422 -6.62 -5.01 -7.25
C ALA A 422 -6.13 -4.30 -5.97
N SER A 423 -7.03 -4.06 -5.01
CA SER A 423 -6.70 -3.45 -3.72
C SER A 423 -5.73 -4.32 -2.91
N GLU A 424 -6.02 -5.62 -2.77
CA GLU A 424 -5.15 -6.55 -2.04
C GLU A 424 -3.77 -6.68 -2.70
N THR A 425 -3.72 -6.71 -4.04
CA THR A 425 -2.44 -6.79 -4.77
C THR A 425 -1.60 -5.53 -4.55
N LEU A 426 -2.20 -4.34 -4.51
CA LEU A 426 -1.50 -3.07 -4.25
C LEU A 426 -1.04 -2.97 -2.78
N GLN A 427 -1.91 -3.31 -1.83
CA GLN A 427 -1.58 -3.30 -0.39
C GLN A 427 -0.47 -4.28 -0.03
N GLN A 428 -0.45 -5.47 -0.64
CA GLN A 428 0.65 -6.44 -0.46
C GLN A 428 2.01 -5.92 -0.94
N GLN A 429 2.04 -4.92 -1.83
CA GLN A 429 3.26 -4.24 -2.26
C GLN A 429 3.58 -3.00 -1.41
N GLY A 430 2.81 -2.72 -0.35
CA GLY A 430 2.98 -1.54 0.49
C GLY A 430 2.57 -0.24 -0.19
N LEU A 431 1.79 -0.32 -1.28
CA LEU A 431 1.22 0.84 -1.94
C LEU A 431 -0.17 1.10 -1.36
N ASP A 432 -0.34 2.28 -0.77
CA ASP A 432 -1.64 2.76 -0.31
C ASP A 432 -2.28 3.58 -1.42
N VAL A 433 -3.35 3.05 -2.02
CA VAL A 433 -4.12 3.68 -3.09
C VAL A 433 -5.55 3.79 -2.62
N ASP A 434 -6.15 4.98 -2.77
CA ASP A 434 -7.56 5.17 -2.43
C ASP A 434 -8.44 4.24 -3.27
N ILE A 435 -9.33 3.52 -2.58
CA ILE A 435 -10.23 2.53 -3.17
C ILE A 435 -11.13 3.12 -4.27
N ARG A 436 -11.43 4.43 -4.23
CA ARG A 436 -12.27 5.12 -5.21
C ARG A 436 -11.71 5.03 -6.63
N TYR A 437 -10.40 5.07 -6.81
CA TYR A 437 -9.77 4.91 -8.11
C TYR A 437 -9.96 3.49 -8.66
N ILE A 438 -9.84 2.50 -7.77
CA ILE A 438 -10.03 1.10 -8.12
C ILE A 438 -11.51 0.83 -8.46
N MET A 439 -12.43 1.42 -7.69
CA MET A 439 -13.88 1.36 -7.95
C MET A 439 -14.21 1.92 -9.33
N LEU A 440 -13.68 3.10 -9.69
CA LEU A 440 -13.91 3.70 -11.00
C LEU A 440 -13.45 2.78 -12.14
N VAL A 441 -12.27 2.19 -12.01
CA VAL A 441 -11.75 1.25 -13.02
C VAL A 441 -12.62 0.00 -13.12
N ALA A 442 -13.03 -0.58 -11.99
CA ALA A 442 -13.91 -1.74 -11.97
C ALA A 442 -15.29 -1.45 -12.57
N ASP A 443 -15.86 -0.28 -12.29
CA ASP A 443 -17.12 0.18 -12.88
C ASP A 443 -16.99 0.31 -14.41
N ILE A 444 -15.92 0.94 -14.91
CA ILE A 444 -15.66 1.07 -16.35
C ILE A 444 -15.53 -0.31 -17.03
N MET A 445 -14.85 -1.25 -16.38
CA MET A 445 -14.68 -2.61 -16.90
C MET A 445 -15.97 -3.43 -16.95
N THR A 446 -16.96 -3.11 -16.12
CA THR A 446 -18.20 -3.89 -15.95
C THR A 446 -19.48 -3.19 -16.42
N PHE A 447 -19.39 -1.89 -16.78
CA PHE A 447 -20.52 -1.01 -17.09
C PHE A 447 -21.50 -1.53 -18.14
N ARG A 448 -21.05 -2.31 -19.13
CA ARG A 448 -21.89 -2.81 -20.23
C ARG A 448 -22.57 -4.16 -19.95
N GLY A 449 -22.43 -4.70 -18.73
CA GLY A 449 -22.95 -6.02 -18.37
C GLY A 449 -22.05 -7.18 -18.79
N ASP A 450 -20.89 -6.90 -19.40
CA ASP A 450 -19.82 -7.84 -19.70
C ASP A 450 -18.49 -7.30 -19.18
N ILE A 451 -17.58 -8.20 -18.75
CA ILE A 451 -16.26 -7.80 -18.29
C ILE A 451 -15.37 -7.53 -19.51
N ARG A 452 -14.90 -6.29 -19.65
CA ARG A 452 -14.03 -5.88 -20.75
C ARG A 452 -12.62 -5.55 -20.26
N PRO A 453 -11.58 -5.94 -21.03
CA PRO A 453 -10.23 -5.46 -20.75
C PRO A 453 -10.13 -3.95 -20.98
N ILE A 454 -9.24 -3.29 -20.25
CA ILE A 454 -9.03 -1.84 -20.41
C ILE A 454 -8.42 -1.50 -21.77
N GLY A 455 -7.55 -2.37 -22.27
CA GLY A 455 -6.81 -2.15 -23.52
C GLY A 455 -7.64 -2.22 -24.80
N ARG A 456 -6.93 -2.35 -25.93
CA ARG A 456 -7.48 -2.24 -27.30
C ARG A 456 -8.66 -3.17 -27.62
N TYR A 457 -8.76 -4.32 -26.97
CA TYR A 457 -9.82 -5.30 -27.25
C TYR A 457 -11.10 -5.06 -26.44
N GLY A 458 -11.11 -4.08 -25.54
CA GLY A 458 -12.25 -3.80 -24.69
C GLY A 458 -12.58 -2.31 -24.66
N VAL A 459 -12.31 -1.64 -23.55
CA VAL A 459 -12.77 -0.27 -23.29
C VAL A 459 -12.22 0.71 -24.33
N ALA A 460 -10.90 0.73 -24.55
CA ALA A 460 -10.27 1.67 -25.49
C ALA A 460 -10.71 1.43 -26.96
N GLY A 461 -10.83 0.17 -27.39
CA GLY A 461 -11.24 -0.16 -28.76
C GLY A 461 -12.73 -0.01 -29.05
N THR A 462 -13.57 0.09 -28.02
CA THR A 462 -15.03 0.28 -28.15
C THR A 462 -15.47 1.72 -27.91
N LYS A 463 -14.52 2.67 -27.81
CA LYS A 463 -14.80 4.10 -27.85
C LYS A 463 -15.59 4.44 -29.11
N THR A 464 -16.55 5.36 -28.98
CA THR A 464 -17.45 5.73 -30.07
C THR A 464 -16.72 6.47 -31.19
N SER A 465 -15.75 7.32 -30.83
CA SER A 465 -14.97 8.09 -31.79
C SER A 465 -13.98 7.23 -32.57
N VAL A 466 -13.91 7.46 -33.88
CA VAL A 466 -12.94 6.84 -34.77
C VAL A 466 -11.54 7.40 -34.49
N LEU A 467 -11.42 8.71 -34.31
CA LEU A 467 -10.14 9.37 -34.03
C LEU A 467 -9.57 8.92 -32.69
N ALA A 468 -10.42 8.81 -31.66
CA ALA A 468 -9.99 8.33 -30.35
C ALA A 468 -9.48 6.88 -30.42
N ARG A 469 -10.12 6.00 -31.21
CA ARG A 469 -9.66 4.62 -31.43
C ARG A 469 -8.34 4.59 -32.22
N ALA A 470 -8.25 5.38 -33.29
CA ALA A 470 -7.09 5.43 -34.16
C ALA A 470 -5.85 6.04 -33.48
N ALA A 471 -6.05 6.97 -32.53
CA ALA A 471 -5.00 7.54 -31.69
C ALA A 471 -4.41 6.55 -30.69
N PHE A 472 -5.23 5.60 -30.21
CA PHE A 472 -4.83 4.64 -29.20
C PHE A 472 -3.91 3.56 -29.77
N GLU A 473 -4.37 2.78 -30.75
CA GLU A 473 -3.59 1.77 -31.47
C GLU A 473 -4.20 1.46 -32.86
N GLU A 474 -3.46 0.76 -33.72
CA GLU A 474 -3.92 0.28 -35.05
C GLU A 474 -4.56 1.37 -35.97
N THR A 475 -3.98 2.58 -35.99
CA THR A 475 -4.49 3.78 -36.68
C THR A 475 -5.05 3.51 -38.08
N ILE A 476 -4.25 2.90 -38.96
CA ILE A 476 -4.62 2.65 -40.37
C ILE A 476 -5.87 1.75 -40.46
N LYS A 477 -5.94 0.68 -39.66
CA LYS A 477 -7.07 -0.25 -39.70
C LYS A 477 -8.37 0.42 -39.26
N HIS A 478 -8.31 1.26 -38.22
CA HIS A 478 -9.48 1.98 -37.74
C HIS A 478 -9.98 2.99 -38.78
N LEU A 479 -9.08 3.79 -39.38
CA LEU A 479 -9.46 4.76 -40.40
C LEU A 479 -9.99 4.11 -41.68
N VAL A 480 -9.37 3.04 -42.17
CA VAL A 480 -9.83 2.33 -43.37
C VAL A 480 -11.20 1.69 -43.13
N ARG A 481 -11.42 1.01 -41.99
CA ARG A 481 -12.72 0.42 -41.66
C ARG A 481 -13.80 1.49 -41.50
N ALA A 482 -13.48 2.59 -40.85
CA ALA A 482 -14.39 3.72 -40.70
C ALA A 482 -14.75 4.32 -42.06
N GLY A 483 -13.77 4.49 -42.96
CA GLY A 483 -14.00 4.96 -44.33
C GLY A 483 -14.89 4.03 -45.14
N ILE A 484 -14.68 2.71 -45.05
CA ILE A 484 -15.53 1.71 -45.73
C ILE A 484 -16.98 1.74 -45.19
N ARG A 485 -17.16 1.96 -43.88
CA ARG A 485 -18.47 1.98 -43.23
C ARG A 485 -19.18 3.33 -43.28
N GLY A 486 -18.49 4.39 -43.68
CA GLY A 486 -18.98 5.76 -43.56
C GLY A 486 -19.21 6.19 -42.10
N GLU A 487 -18.37 5.72 -41.16
CA GLU A 487 -18.46 6.14 -39.76
C GLU A 487 -18.09 7.63 -39.64
N ALA A 488 -18.99 8.43 -39.05
CA ALA A 488 -18.77 9.85 -38.78
C ALA A 488 -18.36 10.06 -37.31
N ASP A 489 -17.47 11.02 -37.07
CA ASP A 489 -17.01 11.38 -35.73
C ASP A 489 -17.68 12.68 -35.24
N ASN A 490 -18.13 12.68 -33.98
CA ASN A 490 -18.97 13.75 -33.42
C ASN A 490 -18.21 14.69 -32.47
N PHE A 491 -16.91 14.52 -32.27
CA PHE A 491 -16.07 15.42 -31.45
C PHE A 491 -16.57 15.57 -30.01
N LYS A 492 -17.07 14.49 -29.42
CA LYS A 492 -17.61 14.52 -28.04
C LYS A 492 -16.55 14.21 -26.99
N GLY A 493 -15.49 13.49 -27.36
CA GLY A 493 -14.42 13.10 -26.47
C GLY A 493 -13.27 14.11 -26.40
N ILE A 494 -12.36 13.88 -25.46
CA ILE A 494 -11.22 14.76 -25.20
C ILE A 494 -10.21 14.71 -26.36
N PHE A 495 -9.80 13.51 -26.77
CA PHE A 495 -8.73 13.29 -27.77
C PHE A 495 -9.06 13.93 -29.12
N GLU A 496 -10.29 13.77 -29.57
CA GLU A 496 -10.82 14.25 -30.84
C GLU A 496 -10.75 15.78 -30.91
N ASN A 497 -11.14 16.45 -29.82
CA ASN A 497 -11.13 17.91 -29.70
C ASN A 497 -9.71 18.45 -29.64
N VAL A 498 -8.81 17.79 -28.90
CA VAL A 498 -7.38 18.17 -28.87
C VAL A 498 -6.75 18.05 -30.27
N MET A 499 -7.00 16.95 -30.99
CA MET A 499 -6.43 16.73 -32.32
C MET A 499 -6.81 17.80 -33.34
N ILE A 500 -8.02 18.35 -33.26
CA ILE A 500 -8.52 19.39 -34.17
C ILE A 500 -8.31 20.81 -33.62
N GLY A 501 -7.84 20.95 -32.37
CA GLY A 501 -7.64 22.25 -31.73
C GLY A 501 -8.93 22.91 -31.25
N LYS A 502 -9.99 22.13 -30.97
CA LYS A 502 -11.21 22.60 -30.31
C LYS A 502 -11.05 22.59 -28.78
N VAL A 503 -11.86 23.40 -28.11
CA VAL A 503 -11.95 23.38 -26.65
C VAL A 503 -12.45 22.01 -26.19
N VAL A 504 -11.74 21.42 -25.22
CA VAL A 504 -12.09 20.11 -24.65
C VAL A 504 -13.30 20.27 -23.74
N PRO A 505 -14.32 19.39 -23.83
CA PRO A 505 -15.51 19.43 -22.97
C PRO A 505 -15.22 18.84 -21.57
N SER A 506 -14.19 19.36 -20.90
CA SER A 506 -13.77 18.96 -19.55
C SER A 506 -13.15 20.16 -18.82
N GLY A 507 -13.26 20.19 -17.49
CA GLY A 507 -12.76 21.28 -16.67
C GLY A 507 -13.41 22.62 -17.03
N THR A 508 -12.59 23.63 -17.33
CA THR A 508 -13.04 24.99 -17.70
C THR A 508 -13.79 25.04 -19.04
N GLY A 509 -13.66 24.02 -19.88
CA GLY A 509 -14.39 23.92 -21.14
C GLY A 509 -15.79 23.31 -21.01
N MET A 510 -16.23 22.95 -19.79
CA MET A 510 -17.53 22.30 -19.57
C MET A 510 -18.72 23.27 -19.51
N PHE A 511 -18.46 24.57 -19.31
CA PHE A 511 -19.51 25.59 -19.18
C PHE A 511 -19.31 26.73 -20.16
N GLU A 512 -20.44 27.33 -20.58
CA GLU A 512 -20.46 28.54 -21.36
C GLU A 512 -20.71 29.76 -20.45
N LEU A 513 -20.11 30.89 -20.80
CA LEU A 513 -20.28 32.13 -20.05
C LEU A 513 -21.36 32.99 -20.71
N ILE A 514 -22.36 33.38 -19.92
CA ILE A 514 -23.41 34.32 -20.34
C ILE A 514 -23.20 35.64 -19.60
N ALA A 515 -22.88 36.70 -20.34
CA ALA A 515 -22.72 38.03 -19.78
C ALA A 515 -23.98 38.89 -20.03
N LYS A 516 -24.56 39.44 -18.95
CA LYS A 516 -25.67 40.38 -19.04
C LYS A 516 -25.13 41.80 -19.19
N LEU A 517 -25.08 42.31 -20.42
CA LEU A 517 -24.70 43.69 -20.70
C LEU A 517 -25.83 44.64 -20.24
N ARG A 518 -25.60 45.39 -19.16
CA ARG A 518 -26.47 46.53 -18.80
C ARG A 518 -26.26 47.62 -19.84
N LYS A 519 -27.29 47.95 -20.63
CA LYS A 519 -27.33 49.20 -21.40
C LYS A 519 -27.14 50.35 -20.40
N LYS A 520 -26.10 51.17 -20.58
CA LYS A 520 -25.98 52.46 -19.88
C LYS A 520 -27.16 53.31 -20.33
N SER A 521 -28.04 53.65 -19.37
CA SER A 521 -29.10 54.64 -19.50
C SER A 521 -28.52 56.04 -19.60
#